data_AF-A0A954KJN5-F1
#
_entry.id   AF-A0A954KJN5-F1
#
_cell.length_a   1.000
_cell.length_b   1.000
_cell.length_c   1.000
_cell.angle_alpha   90.00
_cell.angle_beta   90.00
_cell.angle_gamma   90.00
#
_symmetry.space_group_name_H-M   'P 1'
#
loop_
_entity.id
_entity.type
_entity.pdbx_description
1 polymer ?
#
loop_
_entity_poly.entity_id
_entity_poly.type
_entity_poly.pdbx_seq_one_letter_code
_entity_poly.pdbx_strand_id
1 'polypeptide(L)'
;MGNIPQVELNRIYQSIQPLSRRYQRGLNGPGSLFEKTVRTTLRDDQLAIYEAQELERNRRRHEALVRSGIAMIELSMPLTEKQREEVVSVIMESSAPNLVSGGGYYQLLIPIRQMSRVREERLRTIFNDVEMKVIKELFRKTEPYDQILEQQGVFLVDE
;
A
#
# COMPACT_ATOMS: atom_id res chain seq x y z
N MET A 1 28.10 -19.86 -22.87
CA MET A 1 27.58 -19.61 -21.51
C MET A 1 27.09 -20.94 -20.97
N GLY A 2 27.65 -21.43 -19.87
CA GLY A 2 27.33 -22.77 -19.34
C GLY A 2 25.88 -22.84 -18.84
N ASN A 3 25.17 -23.91 -19.17
CA ASN A 3 23.83 -24.18 -18.67
C ASN A 3 23.89 -24.38 -17.15
N ILE A 4 23.55 -23.35 -16.39
CA ILE A 4 23.37 -23.48 -14.95
C ILE A 4 22.18 -24.42 -14.72
N PRO A 5 22.34 -25.56 -14.02
CA PRO A 5 21.25 -26.47 -13.72
C PRO A 5 20.10 -25.76 -13.01
N GLN A 6 18.84 -26.09 -13.35
CA GLN A 6 17.64 -25.45 -12.79
C GLN A 6 17.62 -25.45 -11.25
N VAL A 7 18.14 -26.51 -10.64
CA VAL A 7 18.24 -26.63 -9.17
C VAL A 7 19.21 -25.61 -8.57
N GLU A 8 20.30 -25.32 -9.28
CA GLU A 8 21.31 -24.36 -8.86
C GLU A 8 20.82 -22.91 -9.05
N LEU A 9 20.09 -22.63 -10.14
CA LEU A 9 19.36 -21.37 -10.32
C LEU A 9 18.34 -21.13 -9.20
N ASN A 10 17.57 -22.15 -8.81
CA ASN A 10 16.61 -22.02 -7.71
C ASN A 10 17.29 -21.73 -6.36
N ARG A 11 18.45 -22.35 -6.08
CA ARG A 11 19.23 -22.05 -4.87
C ARG A 11 19.79 -20.64 -4.87
N ILE A 12 20.31 -20.16 -6.00
CA ILE A 12 20.81 -18.79 -6.17
C ILE A 12 19.65 -17.79 -5.98
N TYR A 13 18.49 -18.05 -6.56
CA TYR A 13 17.33 -17.18 -6.39
C TYR A 13 16.87 -17.11 -4.92
N GLN A 14 16.82 -18.25 -4.23
CA GLN A 14 16.48 -18.31 -2.80
C GLN A 14 17.51 -17.59 -1.93
N SER A 15 18.81 -17.69 -2.23
CA SER A 15 19.86 -17.01 -1.46
C SER A 15 19.88 -15.49 -1.68
N ILE A 16 19.45 -15.01 -2.85
CA ILE A 16 19.36 -13.58 -3.17
C ILE A 16 18.10 -12.92 -2.57
N GLN A 17 17.02 -13.67 -2.32
CA GLN A 17 15.76 -13.10 -1.83
C GLN A 17 15.89 -12.19 -0.60
N PRO A 18 16.64 -12.55 0.46
CA PRO A 18 16.80 -11.67 1.63
C PRO A 18 17.49 -10.34 1.29
N LEU A 19 18.48 -10.37 0.40
CA LEU A 19 19.18 -9.17 -0.06
C LEU A 19 18.27 -8.31 -0.93
N SER A 20 17.52 -8.92 -1.86
CA SER A 20 16.53 -8.23 -2.69
C SER A 20 15.45 -7.57 -1.83
N ARG A 21 14.91 -8.25 -0.81
CA ARG A 21 13.95 -7.66 0.15
C ARG A 21 14.52 -6.49 0.98
N ARG A 22 15.82 -6.52 1.30
CA ARG A 22 16.50 -5.40 1.97
C ARG A 22 16.73 -4.23 1.02
N TYR A 23 17.13 -4.52 -0.21
CA TYR A 23 17.31 -3.52 -1.26
C TYR A 23 15.99 -2.82 -1.64
N GLN A 24 14.89 -3.58 -1.79
CA GLN A 24 13.56 -3.06 -2.07
C GLN A 24 13.00 -2.14 -0.97
N ARG A 25 13.38 -2.38 0.29
CA ARG A 25 13.06 -1.48 1.42
C ARG A 25 13.81 -0.14 1.36
N GLY A 26 14.84 -0.03 0.52
CA GLY A 26 15.69 1.15 0.40
C GLY A 26 16.67 1.31 1.56
N LEU A 27 17.66 2.19 1.38
CA LEU A 27 18.70 2.48 2.38
C LEU A 27 18.19 3.35 3.55
N ASN A 28 17.04 3.99 3.37
CA ASN A 28 16.47 4.99 4.30
C ASN A 28 15.06 4.61 4.79
N GLY A 29 14.65 3.35 4.63
CA GLY A 29 13.33 2.86 5.06
C GLY A 29 13.29 2.44 6.54
N PRO A 30 12.13 1.95 7.02
CA PRO A 30 11.96 1.38 8.36
C PRO A 30 12.98 0.25 8.63
N GLY A 31 13.65 0.34 9.78
CA GLY A 31 14.74 -0.52 10.21
C GLY A 31 16.13 -0.12 9.69
N SER A 32 16.25 0.94 8.88
CA SER A 32 17.54 1.41 8.35
C SER A 32 18.45 1.99 9.44
N LEU A 33 19.75 2.01 9.17
CA LEU A 33 20.71 2.67 10.07
C LEU A 33 20.40 4.17 10.18
N PHE A 34 19.98 4.79 9.07
CA PHE A 34 19.57 6.20 9.04
C PHE A 34 18.41 6.47 10.00
N GLU A 35 17.31 5.70 9.94
CA GLU A 35 16.17 5.87 10.85
C GLU A 35 16.59 5.73 12.33
N LYS A 36 17.46 4.76 12.63
CA LYS A 36 17.93 4.51 14.00
C LYS A 36 18.79 5.64 14.54
N THR A 37 19.60 6.28 13.70
CA THR A 37 20.52 7.33 14.14
C THR A 37 19.90 8.72 14.08
N VAL A 38 18.90 8.96 13.22
CA VAL A 38 18.32 10.30 13.04
C VAL A 38 17.75 10.85 14.35
N ARG A 39 17.08 10.01 15.15
CA ARG A 39 16.48 10.41 16.43
C ARG A 39 17.51 10.75 17.51
N THR A 40 18.72 10.20 17.43
CA THR A 40 19.79 10.44 18.41
C THR A 40 20.82 11.46 17.96
N THR A 41 20.80 11.83 16.68
CA THR A 41 21.81 12.73 16.07
C THR A 41 21.27 14.15 15.88
N LEU A 42 19.95 14.30 15.74
CA LEU A 42 19.32 15.60 15.63
C LEU A 42 19.07 16.20 17.02
N ARG A 43 19.16 17.54 17.10
CA ARG A 43 18.64 18.29 18.25
C ARG A 43 17.11 18.28 18.22
N ASP A 44 16.48 18.58 19.36
CA ASP A 44 15.02 18.54 19.52
C ASP A 44 14.28 19.41 18.50
N ASP A 45 14.79 20.61 18.19
CA ASP A 45 14.26 21.53 17.18
C ASP A 45 14.27 20.90 15.77
N GLN A 46 15.36 20.21 15.45
CA GLN A 46 15.55 19.57 14.15
C GLN A 46 14.73 18.28 14.04
N LEU A 47 14.61 17.53 15.13
CA LEU A 47 13.82 16.31 15.20
C LEU A 47 12.34 16.61 14.96
N ALA A 48 11.80 17.66 15.59
CA ALA A 48 10.40 18.07 15.41
C ALA A 48 10.10 18.44 13.94
N ILE A 49 11.02 19.18 13.29
CA ILE A 49 10.89 19.51 11.86
C ILE A 49 10.94 18.25 11.00
N TYR A 50 11.87 17.33 11.29
CA TYR A 50 12.01 16.07 10.58
C TYR A 50 10.74 15.21 10.68
N GLU A 51 10.19 15.05 11.89
CA GLU A 51 8.98 14.25 12.13
C GLU A 51 7.76 14.85 11.42
N ALA A 52 7.60 16.18 11.44
CA ALA A 52 6.53 16.85 10.70
C ALA A 52 6.66 16.63 9.18
N GLN A 53 7.88 16.67 8.64
CA GLN A 53 8.11 16.39 7.22
C GLN A 53 7.89 14.93 6.86
N GLU A 54 8.29 13.98 7.71
CA GLU A 54 8.01 12.55 7.51
C GLU A 54 6.50 12.27 7.53
N LEU A 55 5.77 12.86 8.47
CA LEU A 55 4.31 12.72 8.55
C LEU A 55 3.65 13.19 7.25
N GLU A 56 4.03 14.38 6.77
CA GLU A 56 3.48 14.93 5.54
C GLU A 56 3.89 14.12 4.30
N ARG A 57 5.12 13.60 4.27
CA ARG A 57 5.61 12.70 3.21
C ARG A 57 4.78 11.41 3.17
N ASN A 58 4.50 10.82 4.33
CA ASN A 58 3.69 9.61 4.45
C ASN A 58 2.24 9.86 4.05
N ARG A 59 1.66 11.01 4.46
CA ARG A 59 0.32 11.42 4.03
C ARG A 59 0.21 11.53 2.51
N ARG A 60 1.16 12.23 1.87
CA ARG A 60 1.19 12.38 0.40
C ARG A 60 1.39 11.05 -0.33
N ARG A 61 2.25 10.17 0.19
CA ARG A 61 2.45 8.82 -0.37
C ARG A 61 1.17 7.99 -0.27
N HIS A 62 0.49 8.03 0.88
CA HIS A 62 -0.77 7.34 1.09
C HIS A 62 -1.83 7.83 0.12
N GLU A 63 -2.00 9.15 -0.02
CA GLU A 63 -2.95 9.73 -0.97
C GLU A 63 -2.64 9.31 -2.42
N ALA A 64 -1.37 9.35 -2.83
CA ALA A 64 -0.96 8.93 -4.17
C ALA A 64 -1.24 7.44 -4.42
N LEU A 65 -1.05 6.59 -3.39
CA LEU A 65 -1.36 5.17 -3.46
C LEU A 65 -2.87 4.95 -3.62
N VAL A 66 -3.68 5.62 -2.80
CA VAL A 66 -5.15 5.58 -2.88
C VAL A 66 -5.63 5.96 -4.27
N ARG A 67 -5.16 7.09 -4.81
CA ARG A 67 -5.50 7.54 -6.17
C ARG A 67 -5.07 6.55 -7.25
N SER A 68 -3.93 5.88 -7.06
CA SER A 68 -3.45 4.85 -8.00
C SER A 68 -4.30 3.58 -7.95
N GLY A 69 -4.76 3.16 -6.77
CA GLY A 69 -5.71 2.04 -6.63
C GLY A 69 -7.09 2.36 -7.20
N ILE A 70 -7.54 3.60 -7.08
CA ILE A 70 -8.78 4.07 -7.71
C ILE A 70 -8.70 3.95 -9.24
N ALA A 71 -7.56 4.28 -9.84
CA ALA A 71 -7.36 4.07 -11.27
C ALA A 71 -7.55 2.59 -11.67
N MET A 72 -7.25 1.61 -10.79
CA MET A 72 -7.55 0.20 -11.04
C MET A 72 -9.05 -0.11 -10.97
N ILE A 73 -9.80 0.55 -10.09
CA ILE A 73 -11.26 0.43 -10.03
C ILE A 73 -11.88 0.97 -11.33
N GLU A 74 -11.37 2.12 -11.81
CA GLU A 74 -11.82 2.76 -13.06
C GLU A 74 -11.61 1.88 -14.30
N LEU A 75 -10.66 0.94 -14.28
CA LEU A 75 -10.51 -0.06 -15.35
C LEU A 75 -11.71 -1.02 -15.44
N SER A 76 -12.42 -1.26 -14.33
CA SER A 76 -13.60 -2.12 -14.30
C SER A 76 -14.90 -1.35 -14.49
N MET A 77 -14.92 -0.09 -14.04
CA MET A 77 -16.08 0.77 -14.12
C MET A 77 -15.67 2.24 -13.96
N PRO A 78 -15.92 3.10 -14.97
CA PRO A 78 -15.61 4.53 -14.88
C PRO A 78 -16.34 5.16 -13.69
N LEU A 79 -15.62 5.99 -12.93
CA LEU A 79 -16.20 6.77 -11.83
C LEU A 79 -16.44 8.21 -12.27
N THR A 80 -17.50 8.81 -11.74
CA THR A 80 -17.66 10.27 -11.81
C THR A 80 -16.63 10.95 -10.92
N GLU A 81 -16.34 12.24 -11.18
CA GLU A 81 -15.42 13.01 -10.32
C GLU A 81 -15.85 12.99 -8.85
N LYS A 82 -17.16 13.15 -8.60
CA LYS A 82 -17.73 13.13 -7.26
C LYS A 82 -17.49 11.78 -6.56
N GLN A 83 -17.77 10.67 -7.25
CA GLN A 83 -17.51 9.34 -6.70
C GLN A 83 -16.03 9.13 -6.42
N ARG A 84 -15.15 9.61 -7.33
CA ARG A 84 -13.71 9.52 -7.16
C ARG A 84 -13.25 10.21 -5.87
N GLU A 85 -13.66 11.46 -5.66
CA GLU A 85 -13.29 12.21 -4.46
C GLU A 85 -13.86 11.60 -3.18
N GLU A 86 -15.12 11.14 -3.21
CA GLU A 86 -15.73 10.47 -2.06
C GLU A 86 -15.01 9.15 -1.70
N VAL A 87 -14.61 8.35 -2.69
CA VAL A 87 -13.81 7.13 -2.46
C VAL A 87 -12.45 7.46 -1.85
N VAL A 88 -11.76 8.49 -2.37
CA VAL A 88 -10.50 8.96 -1.77
C VAL A 88 -10.73 9.34 -0.31
N SER A 89 -11.73 10.16 -0.02
CA SER A 89 -12.01 10.63 1.35
C SER A 89 -12.29 9.46 2.28
N VAL A 90 -13.17 8.54 1.88
CA VAL A 90 -13.53 7.38 2.69
C VAL A 90 -12.31 6.52 3.01
N ILE A 91 -11.48 6.20 2.03
CA ILE A 91 -10.28 5.37 2.27
C ILE A 91 -9.25 6.12 3.12
N MET A 92 -9.07 7.42 2.90
CA MET A 92 -8.12 8.23 3.66
C MET A 92 -8.56 8.40 5.12
N GLU A 93 -9.86 8.39 5.42
CA GLU A 93 -10.41 8.47 6.77
C GLU A 93 -10.43 7.12 7.50
N SER A 94 -10.70 6.03 6.78
CA SER A 94 -10.81 4.69 7.36
C SER A 94 -9.47 3.97 7.51
N SER A 95 -8.37 4.55 7.00
CA SER A 95 -7.07 3.88 7.04
C SER A 95 -5.92 4.78 7.48
N ALA A 96 -5.05 4.22 8.32
CA ALA A 96 -3.78 4.85 8.64
C ALA A 96 -2.83 4.79 7.43
N PRO A 97 -1.91 5.77 7.27
CA PRO A 97 -0.87 5.72 6.25
C PRO A 97 -0.08 4.41 6.37
N ASN A 98 -0.23 3.53 5.38
CA ASN A 98 0.52 2.28 5.35
C ASN A 98 2.00 2.58 5.09
N LEU A 99 2.85 2.37 6.09
CA LEU A 99 4.30 2.63 6.05
C LEU A 99 5.08 1.61 5.21
N VAL A 100 4.41 0.86 4.33
CA VAL A 100 5.04 -0.25 3.62
C VAL A 100 5.98 0.30 2.56
N SER A 101 7.25 0.20 2.89
CA SER A 101 8.37 0.65 2.08
C SER A 101 8.70 -0.43 1.06
N GLY A 102 8.23 -0.28 -0.17
CA GLY A 102 8.59 -1.18 -1.27
C GLY A 102 7.64 -1.10 -2.45
N GLY A 103 8.03 -0.40 -3.51
CA GLY A 103 7.23 -0.29 -4.74
C GLY A 103 7.04 -1.65 -5.41
N GLY A 104 5.83 -2.18 -5.35
CA GLY A 104 5.46 -3.46 -5.93
C GLY A 104 4.02 -3.44 -6.44
N TYR A 105 3.74 -4.25 -7.46
CA TYR A 105 2.42 -4.32 -8.10
C TYR A 105 1.27 -4.52 -7.09
N TYR A 106 1.50 -5.35 -6.07
CA TYR A 106 0.49 -5.64 -5.04
C TYR A 106 0.11 -4.43 -4.19
N GLN A 107 0.96 -3.40 -4.07
CA GLN A 107 0.60 -2.19 -3.33
C GLN A 107 -0.62 -1.49 -3.93
N LEU A 108 -0.82 -1.57 -5.25
CA LEU A 108 -1.99 -0.99 -5.91
C LEU A 108 -3.31 -1.66 -5.52
N LEU A 109 -3.26 -2.85 -4.92
CA LEU A 109 -4.43 -3.53 -4.38
C LEU A 109 -4.82 -3.02 -2.99
N ILE A 110 -3.92 -2.34 -2.28
CA ILE A 110 -4.14 -1.87 -0.90
C ILE A 110 -5.40 -0.99 -0.82
N PRO A 111 -5.63 0.02 -1.68
CA PRO A 111 -6.83 0.84 -1.60
C PRO A 111 -8.12 0.05 -1.82
N ILE A 112 -8.11 -0.94 -2.73
CA ILE A 112 -9.26 -1.82 -2.98
C ILE A 112 -9.55 -2.67 -1.73
N ARG A 113 -8.50 -3.18 -1.07
CA ARG A 113 -8.64 -3.96 0.15
C ARG A 113 -9.01 -3.14 1.37
N GLN A 114 -8.56 -1.88 1.47
CA GLN A 114 -9.02 -0.95 2.51
C GLN A 114 -10.50 -0.62 2.30
N MET A 115 -10.90 -0.36 1.06
CA MET A 115 -12.29 -0.09 0.73
C MET A 115 -13.21 -1.29 1.02
N SER A 116 -12.72 -2.54 0.96
CA SER A 116 -13.51 -3.72 1.33
C SER A 116 -13.77 -3.86 2.84
N ARG A 117 -13.04 -3.10 3.67
CA ARG A 117 -13.25 -3.03 5.13
C ARG A 117 -14.15 -1.88 5.57
N VAL A 118 -14.45 -0.95 4.65
CA VAL A 118 -15.42 0.12 4.88
C VAL A 118 -16.81 -0.49 4.97
N ARG A 119 -17.60 0.00 5.94
CA ARG A 119 -18.99 -0.42 6.10
C ARG A 119 -19.79 -0.25 4.81
N GLU A 120 -20.55 -1.28 4.42
CA GLU A 120 -21.31 -1.26 3.17
C GLU A 120 -22.30 -0.08 3.09
N GLU A 121 -22.91 0.32 4.21
CA GLU A 121 -23.82 1.47 4.24
C GLU A 121 -23.13 2.76 3.78
N ARG A 122 -21.85 2.93 4.14
CA ARG A 122 -21.04 4.09 3.76
C ARG A 122 -20.67 4.04 2.28
N LEU A 123 -20.35 2.86 1.73
CA LEU A 123 -20.09 2.72 0.30
C LEU A 123 -21.34 2.96 -0.55
N ARG A 124 -22.53 2.61 -0.02
CA ARG A 124 -23.81 2.83 -0.70
C ARG A 124 -24.22 4.29 -0.82
N THR A 125 -23.59 5.22 -0.09
CA THR A 125 -23.80 6.65 -0.32
C THR A 125 -23.09 7.13 -1.59
N ILE A 126 -22.10 6.37 -2.07
CA ILE A 126 -21.25 6.69 -3.22
C ILE A 126 -21.71 5.92 -4.46
N PHE A 127 -22.07 4.64 -4.27
CA PHE A 127 -22.36 3.70 -5.35
C PHE A 127 -23.80 3.21 -5.33
N ASN A 128 -24.40 3.12 -6.51
CA ASN A 128 -25.70 2.47 -6.70
C ASN A 128 -25.59 0.93 -6.69
N ASP A 129 -26.73 0.23 -6.75
CA ASP A 129 -26.76 -1.24 -6.67
C ASP A 129 -26.00 -1.97 -7.78
N VAL A 130 -25.93 -1.40 -8.98
CA VAL A 130 -25.19 -1.99 -10.11
C VAL A 130 -23.70 -1.81 -9.89
N GLU A 131 -23.28 -0.60 -9.53
CA GLU A 131 -21.89 -0.26 -9.23
C GLU A 131 -21.37 -1.08 -8.04
N MET A 132 -22.18 -1.21 -6.97
CA MET A 132 -21.82 -2.02 -5.80
C MET A 132 -21.58 -3.48 -6.13
N LYS A 133 -22.25 -4.06 -7.13
CA LYS A 133 -21.96 -5.44 -7.58
C LYS A 133 -20.56 -5.54 -8.20
N VAL A 134 -20.17 -4.55 -9.02
CA VAL A 134 -18.83 -4.50 -9.63
C VAL A 134 -17.76 -4.36 -8.53
N ILE A 135 -17.99 -3.47 -7.58
CA ILE A 135 -17.11 -3.25 -6.43
C ILE A 135 -16.94 -4.53 -5.58
N LYS A 136 -18.04 -5.22 -5.24
CA LYS A 136 -17.96 -6.47 -4.48
C LYS A 136 -17.21 -7.57 -5.23
N GLU A 137 -17.37 -7.63 -6.55
CA GLU A 137 -16.61 -8.57 -7.37
C GLU A 137 -15.11 -8.24 -7.39
N LEU A 138 -14.74 -6.96 -7.39
CA LEU A 138 -13.34 -6.54 -7.21
C LEU A 138 -12.79 -6.94 -5.84
N PHE A 139 -13.58 -6.80 -4.78
CA PHE A 139 -13.18 -7.25 -3.44
C PHE A 139 -12.92 -8.75 -3.41
N ARG A 140 -13.82 -9.54 -3.99
CA ARG A 140 -13.66 -11.00 -4.08
C ARG A 140 -12.44 -11.42 -4.89
N LYS A 141 -12.16 -10.75 -6.01
CA LYS A 141 -10.99 -11.02 -6.85
C LYS A 141 -9.67 -10.68 -6.17
N THR A 142 -9.68 -9.72 -5.26
CA THR A 142 -8.47 -9.22 -4.59
C THR A 142 -8.22 -9.84 -3.22
N GLU A 143 -9.21 -10.54 -2.64
CA GLU A 143 -9.12 -11.21 -1.35
C GLU A 143 -7.95 -12.20 -1.21
N PRO A 144 -7.61 -13.05 -2.21
CA PRO A 144 -6.50 -13.99 -2.08
C PRO A 144 -5.12 -13.32 -1.89
N TYR A 145 -5.02 -12.01 -2.16
CA TYR A 145 -3.78 -11.26 -2.01
C TYR A 145 -3.57 -10.73 -0.58
N ASP A 146 -4.56 -10.84 0.32
CA ASP A 146 -4.43 -10.36 1.71
C ASP A 146 -3.23 -10.99 2.40
N GLN A 147 -3.03 -12.31 2.25
CA GLN A 147 -1.87 -13.00 2.83
C GLN A 147 -0.53 -12.49 2.27
N ILE A 148 -0.49 -12.10 0.99
CA ILE A 148 0.72 -11.54 0.35
C ILE A 148 0.98 -10.14 0.89
N LEU A 149 -0.07 -9.33 1.07
CA LEU A 149 0.03 -7.98 1.63
C LEU A 149 0.50 -8.03 3.09
N GLU A 150 -0.03 -8.94 3.90
CA GLU A 150 0.41 -9.19 5.28
C GLU A 150 1.88 -9.61 5.35
N GLN A 151 2.32 -10.51 4.47
CA GLN A 151 3.74 -10.90 4.37
C GLN A 151 4.65 -9.72 3.98
N GLN A 152 4.10 -8.69 3.33
CA GLN A 152 4.80 -7.45 3.01
C GLN A 152 4.72 -6.41 4.13
N GLY A 153 4.05 -6.73 5.25
CA GLY A 153 3.89 -5.84 6.39
C GLY A 153 2.76 -4.83 6.22
N VAL A 154 1.84 -5.06 5.28
CA VAL A 154 0.59 -4.29 5.17
C VAL A 154 -0.43 -4.94 6.11
N PHE A 155 -0.92 -4.20 7.08
CA PHE A 155 -2.02 -4.64 7.95
C PHE A 155 -3.23 -3.76 7.66
N LEU A 156 -4.30 -4.38 7.18
CA LEU A 156 -5.55 -3.69 6.90
C LEU A 156 -6.26 -3.41 8.24
N VAL A 157 -6.89 -2.24 8.34
CA VAL A 157 -7.65 -1.83 9.52
C VAL A 157 -9.12 -1.88 9.16
N ASP A 158 -9.94 -2.43 10.04
CA ASP A 158 -11.40 -2.44 9.89
C ASP A 158 -11.98 -1.10 10.40
N GLU A 159 -13.03 -0.60 9.73
CA GLU A 159 -13.79 0.60 10.11
C GLU A 159 -14.95 0.28 11.06
#